data_AF-A0A0B8PDU5-F1
#
_entry.id   AF-A0A0B8PDU5-F1
#
_cell.length_a   1.000
_cell.length_b   1.000
_cell.length_c   1.000
_cell.angle_alpha   90.00
_cell.angle_beta   90.00
_cell.angle_gamma   90.00
#
_symmetry.space_group_name_H-M   'P 1'
#
loop_
_entity.id
_entity.type
_entity.pdbx_description
1 polymer ?
#
loop_
_entity_poly.entity_id
_entity_poly.type
_entity_poly.pdbx_seq_one_letter_code
_entity_poly.pdbx_strand_id
1 'polypeptide(L)' 'MVPQLHVHHIARFKSDIAWPGPVWGNTQGEVREESAQQELLVQIKQKLGGNPSFSPS' A
#
# COMPACT_ATOMS: atom_id res chain seq x y z
N MET A 1 18.20 -3.70 -9.33
CA MET A 1 17.97 -4.84 -8.41
C MET A 1 17.81 -4.31 -6.99
N VAL A 2 16.80 -4.76 -6.23
CA VAL A 2 16.60 -4.40 -4.81
C VAL A 2 16.85 -5.66 -3.96
N PRO A 3 18.08 -5.88 -3.46
CA PRO A 3 18.46 -7.14 -2.80
C PRO A 3 17.98 -7.28 -1.36
N GLN A 4 17.56 -6.18 -0.71
CA GLN A 4 17.01 -6.22 0.64
C GLN A 4 15.66 -6.94 0.65
N LEU A 5 15.45 -7.86 1.59
CA LEU A 5 14.17 -8.53 1.78
C LEU A 5 13.07 -7.51 2.13
N HIS A 6 12.01 -7.49 1.33
CA HIS A 6 10.79 -6.71 1.57
C HIS A 6 9.58 -7.50 1.10
N VAL A 7 8.45 -7.36 1.80
CA VAL A 7 7.23 -8.11 1.50
C VAL A 7 6.13 -7.14 1.10
N HIS A 8 5.57 -7.33 -0.09
CA HIS A 8 4.45 -6.54 -0.58
C HIS A 8 3.13 -7.05 -0.01
N HIS A 9 2.38 -6.17 0.66
CA HIS A 9 0.99 -6.39 1.04
C HIS A 9 0.11 -5.45 0.20
N ILE A 10 -0.67 -5.99 -0.74
CA ILE A 10 -1.44 -5.20 -1.71
C ILE A 10 -2.92 -5.62 -1.67
N ALA A 11 -3.80 -4.69 -1.32
CA ALA A 11 -5.25 -4.90 -1.43
C ALA A 11 -5.68 -4.87 -2.90
N ARG A 12 -6.53 -5.82 -3.32
CA ARG A 12 -6.96 -6.01 -4.72
C ARG A 12 -8.47 -5.87 -4.87
N PHE A 13 -8.90 -5.35 -6.00
CA PHE A 13 -10.31 -5.16 -6.34
C PHE A 13 -10.57 -5.63 -7.77
N LYS A 14 -11.77 -6.16 -8.05
CA LYS A 14 -12.13 -6.59 -9.43
C LYS A 14 -12.08 -5.46 -10.46
N SER A 15 -12.18 -4.21 -9.99
CA SER A 15 -12.12 -3.00 -10.80
C SER A 15 -10.72 -2.38 -10.88
N ASP A 16 -9.71 -2.96 -10.23
CA ASP A 16 -8.34 -2.43 -10.34
C ASP A 16 -7.75 -2.72 -11.72
N ILE A 17 -6.91 -1.80 -12.22
CA ILE A 17 -6.34 -1.82 -13.58
C ILE A 17 -5.59 -3.11 -13.92
N ALA A 18 -5.08 -3.81 -12.91
CA ALA A 18 -4.27 -5.00 -13.08
C ALA A 18 -5.08 -6.28 -12.86
N TRP A 19 -6.35 -6.23 -12.47
CA TRP A 19 -7.15 -7.41 -12.17
C TRP A 19 -7.55 -8.17 -13.45
N PRO A 20 -7.49 -9.52 -13.47
CA PRO A 20 -7.11 -10.45 -12.39
C PRO A 20 -5.60 -10.75 -12.32
N GLY A 21 -4.79 -10.11 -13.15
CA GLY A 21 -3.35 -10.28 -13.20
C GLY A 21 -2.58 -9.69 -12.01
N PRO A 22 -1.24 -9.83 -12.01
CA PRO A 22 -0.37 -9.24 -10.99
C PRO A 22 -0.26 -7.72 -11.17
N VAL A 23 -0.04 -6.98 -10.07
CA VAL A 23 0.16 -5.52 -10.13
C VAL A 23 1.53 -5.15 -10.74
N TRP A 24 2.57 -5.95 -10.46
CA TRP A 24 3.93 -5.66 -10.92
C TRP A 24 4.03 -5.67 -12.45
N GLY A 25 4.44 -4.53 -13.03
CA GLY A 25 4.55 -4.33 -14.47
C GLY A 25 3.23 -4.00 -15.19
N ASN A 26 2.09 -3.98 -14.48
CA ASN A 26 0.76 -3.79 -15.07
C ASN A 26 0.03 -2.54 -14.54
N THR A 27 0.78 -1.52 -14.12
CA THR A 27 0.24 -0.21 -13.71
C THR A 27 0.94 0.93 -14.45
N GLN A 28 0.30 2.09 -14.54
CA GLN A 28 0.87 3.27 -15.20
C GLN A 28 1.81 4.10 -14.30
N GLY A 29 2.00 3.71 -13.03
CA GLY A 29 2.83 4.47 -12.08
C GLY A 29 2.17 5.77 -11.59
N GLU A 30 0.85 5.88 -11.70
CA GLU A 30 0.08 7.01 -11.17
C GLU A 30 0.28 7.13 -9.66
N VAL A 31 0.60 8.35 -9.22
CA VAL A 31 0.77 8.67 -7.81
C VAL A 31 -0.56 9.15 -7.25
N ARG A 32 -0.88 8.75 -6.03
CA ARG A 32 -2.07 9.21 -5.33
C ARG A 32 -1.97 10.71 -5.06
N GLU A 33 -3.09 11.41 -5.21
CA GLU A 33 -3.25 12.81 -4.80
C GLU A 33 -2.84 13.04 -3.34
N GLU A 34 -2.27 14.22 -3.07
CA GLU A 34 -1.66 14.50 -1.77
C GLU A 34 -2.64 14.38 -0.61
N SER A 35 -3.86 14.93 -0.74
CA SER A 35 -4.90 14.84 0.29
C SER A 35 -5.26 13.38 0.59
N ALA A 36 -5.52 12.58 -0.44
CA ALA A 36 -5.85 11.17 -0.28
C ALA A 36 -4.68 10.35 0.30
N GLN A 37 -3.43 10.74 -0.02
CA GLN A 37 -2.24 10.13 0.55
C GLN A 37 -2.12 10.41 2.05
N GLN A 38 -2.39 11.64 2.49
CA GLN A 38 -2.41 12.00 3.91
C GLN A 38 -3.54 11.31 4.68
N GLU A 39 -4.74 11.26 4.10
CA GLU A 39 -5.88 10.55 4.70
C GLU A 39 -5.57 9.07 4.94
N LEU A 40 -5.02 8.39 3.92
CA LEU A 40 -4.66 6.98 4.04
C LEU A 40 -3.54 6.75 5.07
N LEU A 41 -2.54 7.64 5.13
CA LEU A 41 -1.46 7.57 6.12
C LEU A 41 -2.01 7.65 7.55
N VAL A 42 -2.94 8.59 7.81
CA VAL A 42 -3.60 8.73 9.11
C VAL A 42 -4.35 7.45 9.46
N GLN A 43 -5.14 6.91 8.54
CA GLN A 43 -5.89 5.67 8.76
C GLN A 43 -4.98 4.47 9.06
N ILE A 44 -3.90 4.29 8.29
CA ILE A 44 -2.95 3.19 8.50
C ILE A 44 -2.28 3.31 9.87
N LYS A 45 -1.80 4.51 10.24
CA LYS A 45 -1.16 4.73 11.55
C LYS A 45 -2.12 4.43 12.71
N GLN A 46 -3.37 4.86 12.61
CA GLN A 46 -4.38 4.60 13.64
C GLN A 46 -4.68 3.09 13.79
N LYS A 47 -4.82 2.37 12.67
CA LYS A 47 -5.12 0.94 12.69
C LYS A 47 -3.93 0.10 13.16
N LEU A 48 -2.72 0.45 12.75
CA LEU A 48 -1.51 -0.23 13.20
C LEU A 48 -1.16 0.11 14.66
N GLY A 49 -1.42 1.34 15.11
CA GLY A 49 -1.16 1.75 16.50
C GLY A 49 -1.95 0.97 17.56
N GLY A 50 -3.05 0.33 17.20
CA GLY A 50 -3.78 -0.58 18.09
C GLY A 50 -3.17 -1.98 18.19
N ASN A 51 -2.16 -2.31 17.37
CA ASN A 51 -1.48 -3.59 17.40
C ASN A 51 -0.32 -3.54 18.41
N PRO A 52 -0.30 -4.39 19.45
CA PRO A 52 0.74 -4.36 20.48
C PRO A 52 2.14 -4.68 19.94
N SER A 53 2.25 -5.30 18.76
CA SER A 53 3.53 -5.58 18.09
C SER A 53 4.02 -4.41 17.23
N PHE A 54 3.26 -3.32 17.12
CA PHE A 54 3.62 -2.15 16.32
C PHE A 54 4.01 -0.98 17.23
N SER A 55 5.30 -0.65 17.23
CA SER A 55 5.82 0.56 17.88
C SER A 55 6.12 1.60 16.80
N PRO A 56 5.37 2.71 16.73
CA PRO A 56 5.72 3.79 15.80
C PRO A 56 7.06 4.40 16.20
N SER A 57 7.98 4.50 15.25
CA SER A 57 9.25 5.24 15.36
C SER A 57 9.06 6.72 15.11
#